data_AF-A0A1G7ZPG6-F1
#
_entry.id   AF-A0A1G7ZPG6-F1
#
_cell.length_a   1.000
_cell.length_b   1.000
_cell.length_c   1.000
_cell.angle_alpha   90.00
_cell.angle_beta   90.00
_cell.angle_gamma   90.00
#
_symmetry.space_group_name_H-M   'P 1'
#
loop_
_entity.id
_entity.type
_entity.pdbx_description
1 polymer ?
#
loop_
_entity_poly.entity_id
_entity_poly.type
_entity_poly.pdbx_seq_one_letter_code
_entity_poly.pdbx_strand_id
1 'polypeptide(L)'
;MALHKDMQKLILTIREPIIFFLPRNILEEVMNKDFGKLEALGLLNTLFITNAAGETKPFFNNTELLQILNKEKLLKSNIFELLDLRTKLDKSAFNYLIDDYFKELSTWINTTEIVEREAKIHVINYNAEVQVYLKLQNQVLLNHQAELKSHFGDGKSWFEVERVFKDSLYDINKDDNKEEISELKPSIVRKGKADILKTKKKKSRFLVIKEAEVDQYLLETVFNVNLSEIKNSK
;
A
#
# COMPACT_ATOMS: atom_id res chain seq x y z
N MET A 1 -19.28 -16.43 23.51
CA MET A 1 -18.95 -16.50 22.07
C MET A 1 -19.30 -15.21 21.30
N ALA A 2 -20.27 -14.38 21.72
CA ALA A 2 -20.60 -13.12 21.04
C ALA A 2 -19.47 -12.07 21.12
N LEU A 3 -18.90 -11.84 22.31
CA LEU A 3 -17.87 -10.81 22.54
C LEU A 3 -16.65 -10.90 21.61
N HIS A 4 -16.16 -12.11 21.35
CA HIS A 4 -15.03 -12.32 20.44
C HIS A 4 -15.37 -11.90 19.01
N LYS A 5 -16.60 -12.15 18.56
CA LYS A 5 -17.06 -11.73 17.23
C LYS A 5 -17.18 -10.21 17.15
N ASP A 6 -17.68 -9.58 18.20
CA ASP A 6 -17.80 -8.11 18.28
C ASP A 6 -16.42 -7.45 18.23
N MET A 7 -15.45 -7.99 18.98
CA MET A 7 -14.06 -7.52 18.95
C MET A 7 -13.41 -7.71 17.58
N GLN A 8 -13.58 -8.88 16.96
CA GLN A 8 -13.05 -9.12 15.61
C GLN A 8 -13.64 -8.14 14.59
N LYS A 9 -14.94 -7.84 14.67
CA LYS A 9 -15.59 -6.86 13.79
C LYS A 9 -15.00 -5.45 13.98
N LEU A 10 -14.77 -5.04 15.22
CA LEU A 10 -14.12 -3.76 15.55
C LEU A 10 -12.69 -3.67 15.01
N ILE A 11 -11.92 -4.77 15.10
CA ILE A 11 -10.57 -4.81 14.54
C ILE A 11 -10.62 -4.80 13.01
N LEU A 12 -11.48 -5.61 12.39
CA LEU A 12 -11.61 -5.69 10.93
C LEU A 12 -11.94 -4.34 10.31
N THR A 13 -12.77 -3.52 10.95
CA THR A 13 -13.08 -2.16 10.46
C THR A 13 -11.89 -1.19 10.54
N ILE A 14 -10.88 -1.45 11.38
CA ILE A 14 -9.58 -0.76 11.30
C ILE A 14 -8.83 -1.20 10.05
N ARG A 15 -8.85 -2.50 9.74
CA ARG A 15 -8.12 -3.12 8.62
C ARG A 15 -8.78 -2.89 7.27
N GLU A 16 -10.10 -2.68 7.23
CA GLU A 16 -10.89 -2.73 6.00
C GLU A 16 -11.91 -1.57 5.94
N PRO A 17 -12.09 -0.90 4.79
CA PRO A 17 -11.26 -1.00 3.58
C PRO A 17 -9.87 -0.35 3.78
N ILE A 18 -8.87 -0.79 3.01
CA ILE A 18 -7.50 -0.25 3.06
C ILE A 18 -6.76 -0.39 1.73
N ILE A 19 -5.88 0.57 1.44
CA ILE A 19 -4.87 0.49 0.38
C ILE A 19 -3.52 0.14 0.99
N PHE A 20 -2.83 -0.85 0.43
CA PHE A 20 -1.51 -1.29 0.88
C PHE A 20 -0.68 -1.85 -0.29
N PHE A 21 0.61 -2.06 -0.06
CA PHE A 21 1.45 -2.87 -0.94
C PHE A 21 2.47 -3.66 -0.12
N LEU A 22 3.05 -4.69 -0.72
CA LEU A 22 4.11 -5.48 -0.11
C LEU A 22 5.47 -5.08 -0.72
N PRO A 23 6.31 -4.33 0.02
CA PRO A 23 7.63 -3.93 -0.45
C PRO A 23 8.57 -5.15 -0.54
N ARG A 24 9.13 -5.38 -1.72
CA ARG A 24 10.03 -6.52 -1.99
C ARG A 24 11.27 -6.50 -1.08
N ASN A 25 11.91 -5.34 -0.97
CA ASN A 25 13.13 -5.14 -0.19
C ASN A 25 12.96 -5.57 1.27
N ILE A 26 11.86 -5.17 1.92
CA ILE A 26 11.60 -5.54 3.33
C ILE A 26 11.41 -7.06 3.46
N LEU A 27 10.71 -7.70 2.52
CA LEU A 27 10.47 -9.14 2.59
C LEU A 27 11.76 -9.94 2.36
N GLU A 28 12.58 -9.56 1.39
CA GLU A 28 13.85 -10.23 1.10
C GLU A 28 14.83 -10.12 2.27
N GLU A 29 14.89 -8.95 2.92
CA GLU A 29 15.73 -8.70 4.09
C GLU A 29 15.30 -9.54 5.30
N VAL A 30 14.01 -9.52 5.64
CA VAL A 30 13.48 -10.22 6.82
C VAL A 30 13.55 -11.75 6.65
N MET A 31 13.30 -12.26 5.45
CA MET A 31 13.18 -13.69 5.21
C MET A 31 14.46 -14.33 4.66
N ASN A 32 15.45 -13.54 4.26
CA ASN A 32 16.69 -13.97 3.60
C ASN A 32 16.42 -14.95 2.45
N LYS A 33 15.42 -14.62 1.62
CA LYS A 33 14.93 -15.45 0.50
C LYS A 33 14.64 -14.57 -0.71
N ASP A 34 14.94 -15.08 -1.90
CA ASP A 34 14.55 -14.45 -3.17
C ASP A 34 13.04 -14.64 -3.42
N PHE A 35 12.34 -13.53 -3.68
CA PHE A 35 10.92 -13.53 -3.99
C PHE A 35 10.61 -13.18 -5.46
N GLY A 36 11.57 -13.34 -6.38
CA GLY A 36 11.36 -13.07 -7.81
C GLY A 36 10.14 -13.76 -8.42
N LYS A 37 9.75 -14.94 -7.93
CA LYS A 37 8.51 -15.62 -8.35
C LYS A 37 7.23 -14.87 -7.94
N LEU A 38 7.19 -14.30 -6.74
CA LEU A 38 6.02 -13.53 -6.28
C LEU A 38 5.92 -12.19 -7.02
N GLU A 39 7.07 -11.58 -7.33
CA GLU A 39 7.11 -10.38 -8.16
C GLU A 39 6.60 -10.67 -9.58
N ALA A 40 7.00 -11.80 -10.19
CA ALA A 40 6.49 -12.22 -11.49
C ALA A 40 4.96 -12.46 -11.49
N LEU A 41 4.38 -12.78 -10.33
CA LEU A 41 2.92 -12.90 -10.14
C LEU A 41 2.24 -11.55 -9.84
N GLY A 42 2.98 -10.44 -9.75
CA GLY A 42 2.45 -9.12 -9.43
C GLY A 42 2.01 -8.98 -7.96
N LEU A 43 2.53 -9.82 -7.06
CA LEU A 43 2.18 -9.80 -5.62
C LEU A 43 3.03 -8.84 -4.81
N LEU A 44 4.20 -8.47 -5.33
CA LEU A 44 5.12 -7.52 -4.72
C LEU A 44 5.07 -6.19 -5.45
N ASN A 45 5.41 -5.12 -4.74
CA ASN A 45 5.54 -3.78 -5.33
C ASN A 45 4.30 -3.34 -6.12
N THR A 46 3.12 -3.87 -5.78
CA THR A 46 1.85 -3.59 -6.44
C THR A 46 0.88 -3.11 -5.38
N LEU A 47 0.20 -2.00 -5.62
CA LEU A 47 -0.87 -1.52 -4.75
C LEU A 47 -2.05 -2.45 -4.87
N PHE A 48 -2.56 -2.84 -3.71
CA PHE A 48 -3.78 -3.60 -3.52
C PHE A 48 -4.77 -2.75 -2.74
N ILE A 49 -6.05 -3.00 -2.99
CA ILE A 49 -7.15 -2.52 -2.16
C ILE A 49 -7.90 -3.70 -1.60
N THR A 50 -8.12 -3.68 -0.29
CA THR A 50 -9.06 -4.56 0.39
C THR A 50 -10.36 -3.80 0.60
N ASN A 51 -11.46 -4.35 0.12
CA ASN A 51 -12.78 -3.75 0.30
C ASN A 51 -13.36 -4.01 1.70
N ALA A 52 -14.54 -3.48 1.99
CA ALA A 52 -15.22 -3.70 3.27
C ALA A 52 -15.70 -5.14 3.51
N ALA A 53 -15.61 -6.02 2.50
CA ALA A 53 -15.92 -7.44 2.60
C ALA A 53 -14.65 -8.32 2.76
N GLY A 54 -13.47 -7.70 2.90
CA GLY A 54 -12.19 -8.40 2.99
C GLY A 54 -11.62 -8.91 1.67
N GLU A 55 -12.29 -8.61 0.54
CA GLU A 55 -11.79 -9.02 -0.77
C GLU A 55 -10.64 -8.11 -1.18
N THR A 56 -9.51 -8.73 -1.52
CA THR A 56 -8.31 -8.03 -1.96
C THR A 56 -8.15 -8.15 -3.46
N LYS A 57 -7.92 -7.02 -4.13
CA LYS A 57 -7.62 -6.97 -5.57
C LYS A 57 -6.54 -5.96 -5.87
N PRO A 58 -5.78 -6.12 -6.97
CA PRO A 58 -4.85 -5.09 -7.40
C PRO A 58 -5.60 -3.79 -7.68
N PHE A 59 -4.98 -2.68 -7.34
CA PHE A 59 -5.54 -1.34 -7.55
C PHE A 59 -5.38 -0.96 -9.02
N PHE A 60 -6.50 -0.72 -9.71
CA PHE A 60 -6.49 -0.38 -11.15
C PHE A 60 -7.08 0.99 -11.45
N ASN A 61 -8.06 1.47 -10.68
CA ASN A 61 -8.75 2.71 -10.98
C ASN A 61 -9.29 3.45 -9.74
N ASN A 62 -9.63 4.72 -9.94
CA ASN A 62 -10.05 5.60 -8.85
C ASN A 62 -11.45 5.29 -8.28
N THR A 63 -12.28 4.49 -8.95
CA THR A 63 -13.62 4.18 -8.45
C THR A 63 -13.58 3.37 -7.16
N GLU A 64 -12.51 2.58 -6.99
CA GLU A 64 -12.27 1.74 -5.81
C GLU A 64 -11.93 2.60 -4.58
N LEU A 65 -11.42 3.81 -4.79
CA LEU A 65 -11.02 4.75 -3.74
C LEU A 65 -12.21 5.36 -2.99
N LEU A 66 -13.41 5.33 -3.57
CA LEU A 66 -14.63 5.79 -2.90
C LEU A 66 -14.90 5.03 -1.60
N GLN A 67 -14.42 3.79 -1.48
CA GLN A 67 -14.59 3.00 -0.27
C GLN A 67 -13.74 3.55 0.88
N ILE A 68 -12.55 4.09 0.59
CA ILE A 68 -11.67 4.70 1.59
C ILE A 68 -12.31 5.94 2.21
N LEU A 69 -13.12 6.69 1.44
CA LEU A 69 -13.84 7.86 1.97
C LEU A 69 -14.83 7.48 3.08
N ASN A 70 -15.37 6.26 3.06
CA ASN A 70 -16.29 5.79 4.09
C ASN A 70 -15.58 5.32 5.37
N LYS A 71 -14.24 5.24 5.37
CA LYS A 71 -13.46 4.74 6.51
C LYS A 71 -13.69 5.56 7.78
N GLU A 72 -13.72 6.88 7.66
CA GLU A 72 -13.96 7.77 8.81
C GLU A 72 -15.30 7.45 9.49
N LYS A 73 -16.36 7.23 8.70
CA LYS A 73 -17.67 6.87 9.22
C LYS A 73 -17.67 5.52 9.93
N LEU A 74 -16.97 4.52 9.36
CA LEU A 74 -16.83 3.19 9.98
C LEU A 74 -16.12 3.28 11.33
N LEU A 75 -15.01 4.02 11.39
CA LEU A 75 -14.25 4.20 12.63
C LEU A 75 -15.02 4.97 13.69
N LYS A 76 -15.81 5.99 13.31
CA LYS A 76 -16.75 6.65 14.25
C LYS A 76 -17.77 5.67 14.83
N SER A 77 -18.28 4.74 14.02
CA SER A 77 -19.17 3.68 14.52
C SER A 77 -18.49 2.82 15.58
N ASN A 78 -17.19 2.53 15.42
CA ASN A 78 -16.44 1.76 16.43
C ASN A 78 -16.38 2.49 17.77
N ILE A 79 -16.32 3.82 17.80
CA ILE A 79 -16.30 4.57 19.07
C ILE A 79 -17.60 4.35 19.83
N PHE A 80 -18.75 4.43 19.15
CA PHE A 80 -20.05 4.16 19.78
C PHE A 80 -20.16 2.71 20.26
N GLU A 81 -19.70 1.75 19.46
CA GLU A 81 -19.67 0.33 19.86
C GLU A 81 -18.75 0.10 21.07
N LEU A 82 -17.58 0.75 21.13
CA LEU A 82 -16.66 0.68 22.28
C LEU A 82 -17.27 1.31 23.54
N LEU A 83 -17.98 2.44 23.40
CA LEU A 83 -18.71 3.05 24.51
C LEU A 83 -19.81 2.13 25.05
N ASP A 84 -20.56 1.47 24.17
CA ASP A 84 -21.58 0.50 24.56
C ASP A 84 -20.96 -0.72 25.27
N LEU A 85 -19.87 -1.28 24.73
CA LEU A 85 -19.12 -2.37 25.35
C LEU A 85 -18.57 -2.00 26.73
N ARG A 86 -18.13 -0.75 26.93
CA ARG A 86 -17.68 -0.25 28.24
C ARG A 86 -18.76 -0.35 29.32
N THR A 87 -20.04 -0.23 28.95
CA THR A 87 -21.17 -0.35 29.89
C THR A 87 -21.55 -1.80 30.18
N LYS A 88 -21.26 -2.71 29.24
CA LYS A 88 -21.64 -4.13 29.30
C LYS A 88 -20.58 -5.02 29.95
N LEU A 89 -19.32 -4.64 29.83
CA LEU A 89 -18.18 -5.41 30.34
C LEU A 89 -17.73 -4.89 31.71
N ASP A 90 -17.14 -5.78 32.51
CA ASP A 90 -16.40 -5.34 33.68
C ASP A 90 -15.14 -4.56 33.26
N LYS A 91 -14.62 -3.76 34.18
CA LYS A 91 -13.48 -2.87 33.93
C LYS A 91 -12.24 -3.62 33.42
N SER A 92 -11.97 -4.84 33.92
CA SER A 92 -10.79 -5.60 33.52
C SER A 92 -10.92 -6.10 32.08
N ALA A 93 -12.07 -6.68 31.75
CA ALA A 93 -12.36 -7.15 30.39
C ALA A 93 -12.37 -6.00 29.37
N PHE A 94 -12.99 -4.87 29.70
CA PHE A 94 -12.98 -3.71 28.83
C PHE A 94 -11.57 -3.15 28.61
N ASN A 95 -10.76 -3.05 29.68
CA ASN A 95 -9.39 -2.59 29.57
C ASN A 95 -8.53 -3.49 28.66
N TYR A 96 -8.70 -4.81 28.77
CA TYR A 96 -8.03 -5.75 27.87
C TYR A 96 -8.43 -5.52 26.40
N LEU A 97 -9.74 -5.35 26.14
CA LEU A 97 -10.26 -5.12 24.80
C LEU A 97 -9.74 -3.83 24.20
N ILE A 98 -9.79 -2.71 24.94
CA ILE A 98 -9.34 -1.42 24.43
C ILE A 98 -7.81 -1.39 24.24
N ASP A 99 -7.04 -2.07 25.09
CA ASP A 99 -5.60 -2.23 24.92
C ASP A 99 -5.28 -2.97 23.61
N ASP A 100 -5.99 -4.06 23.30
CA ASP A 100 -5.82 -4.81 22.05
C ASP A 100 -6.25 -4.00 20.82
N TYR A 101 -7.37 -3.26 20.93
CA TYR A 101 -7.82 -2.34 19.87
C TYR A 101 -6.77 -1.25 19.57
N PHE A 102 -6.19 -0.63 20.61
CA PHE A 102 -5.15 0.39 20.43
C PHE A 102 -3.91 -0.19 19.77
N LYS A 103 -3.51 -1.41 20.14
CA LYS A 103 -2.38 -2.12 19.54
C LYS A 103 -2.59 -2.31 18.04
N GLU A 104 -3.74 -2.86 17.65
CA GLU A 104 -4.12 -3.05 16.25
C GLU A 104 -4.13 -1.71 15.50
N LEU A 105 -4.78 -0.68 16.04
CA LEU A 105 -4.81 0.64 15.42
C LEU A 105 -3.40 1.20 15.17
N SER A 106 -2.49 1.05 16.14
CA SER A 106 -1.12 1.56 16.04
C SER A 106 -0.32 0.81 14.98
N THR A 107 -0.48 -0.51 14.89
CA THR A 107 0.11 -1.32 13.81
C THR A 107 -0.35 -0.85 12.44
N TRP A 108 -1.64 -0.57 12.27
CA TRP A 108 -2.18 -0.11 11.00
C TRP A 108 -1.78 1.32 10.67
N ILE A 109 -1.68 2.23 11.64
CA ILE A 109 -1.13 3.58 11.43
C ILE A 109 0.30 3.49 10.88
N ASN A 110 1.16 2.70 11.51
CA ASN A 110 2.54 2.52 11.04
C ASN A 110 2.58 1.93 9.63
N THR A 111 1.72 0.94 9.37
CA THR A 111 1.60 0.33 8.04
C THR A 111 1.18 1.36 6.99
N THR A 112 0.17 2.19 7.29
CA THR A 112 -0.30 3.20 6.34
C THR A 112 0.69 4.34 6.15
N GLU A 113 1.46 4.69 7.17
CA GLU A 113 2.54 5.66 7.07
C GLU A 113 3.65 5.16 6.13
N ILE A 114 4.05 3.89 6.28
CA ILE A 114 5.03 3.25 5.38
C ILE A 114 4.47 3.24 3.94
N VAL A 115 3.22 2.81 3.76
CA VAL A 115 2.59 2.76 2.44
C VAL A 115 2.55 4.16 1.81
N GLU A 116 2.15 5.19 2.56
CA GLU A 116 2.09 6.57 2.09
C GLU A 116 3.45 7.07 1.60
N ARG A 117 4.51 6.77 2.35
CA ARG A 117 5.88 7.24 2.10
C ARG A 117 6.54 6.51 0.94
N GLU A 118 6.43 5.18 0.94
CA GLU A 118 7.23 4.30 0.09
C GLU A 118 6.56 3.98 -1.25
N ALA A 119 5.23 4.12 -1.36
CA ALA A 119 4.50 3.72 -2.56
C ALA A 119 5.02 4.40 -3.83
N LYS A 120 5.35 5.69 -3.76
CA LYS A 120 5.83 6.45 -4.92
C LYS A 120 7.15 5.90 -5.50
N ILE A 121 7.98 5.30 -4.64
CA ILE A 121 9.32 4.83 -4.99
C ILE A 121 9.27 3.38 -5.46
N HIS A 122 8.50 2.56 -4.75
CA HIS A 122 8.57 1.11 -4.88
C HIS A 122 7.43 0.50 -5.69
N VAL A 123 6.30 1.17 -5.87
CA VAL A 123 5.12 0.58 -6.51
C VAL A 123 5.16 0.72 -8.03
N ILE A 124 4.89 -0.39 -8.73
CA ILE A 124 4.84 -0.50 -10.19
C ILE A 124 3.58 0.17 -10.76
N ASN A 125 2.40 -0.05 -10.18
CA ASN A 125 1.13 0.53 -10.60
C ASN A 125 0.79 1.86 -9.90
N TYR A 126 1.80 2.65 -9.55
CA TYR A 126 1.59 3.93 -8.88
C TYR A 126 0.98 5.00 -9.82
N ASN A 127 0.00 5.74 -9.32
CA ASN A 127 -0.52 6.96 -9.94
C ASN A 127 -0.47 8.09 -8.91
N ALA A 128 -0.06 9.29 -9.32
CA ALA A 128 -0.01 10.47 -8.44
C ALA A 128 -1.33 10.77 -7.71
N GLU A 129 -2.48 10.46 -8.32
CA GLU A 129 -3.80 10.64 -7.69
C GLU A 129 -3.98 9.74 -6.46
N VAL A 130 -3.39 8.54 -6.45
CA VAL A 130 -3.50 7.59 -5.32
C VAL A 130 -2.88 8.16 -4.05
N GLN A 131 -1.87 9.03 -4.17
CA GLN A 131 -1.18 9.63 -3.03
C GLN A 131 -2.13 10.40 -2.11
N VAL A 132 -3.14 11.06 -2.68
CA VAL A 132 -4.14 11.81 -1.90
C VAL A 132 -4.91 10.86 -0.99
N TYR A 133 -5.22 9.65 -1.47
CA TYR A 133 -5.96 8.65 -0.72
C TYR A 133 -5.11 7.91 0.29
N LEU A 134 -3.83 7.65 -0.03
CA LEU A 134 -2.87 7.12 0.95
C LEU A 134 -2.73 8.06 2.16
N LYS A 135 -2.58 9.37 1.88
CA LYS A 135 -2.57 10.43 2.91
C LYS A 135 -3.85 10.48 3.72
N LEU A 136 -4.99 10.49 3.03
CA LEU A 136 -6.30 10.53 3.66
C LEU A 136 -6.50 9.34 4.60
N GLN A 137 -6.18 8.13 4.16
CA GLN A 137 -6.30 6.91 4.95
C GLN A 137 -5.46 6.99 6.23
N ASN A 138 -4.18 7.39 6.11
CA ASN A 138 -3.30 7.54 7.26
C ASN A 138 -3.84 8.59 8.25
N GLN A 139 -4.26 9.76 7.73
CA GLN A 139 -4.84 10.83 8.54
C GLN A 139 -6.12 10.40 9.26
N VAL A 140 -6.99 9.62 8.60
CA VAL A 140 -8.22 9.09 9.21
C VAL A 140 -7.91 8.18 10.40
N LEU A 141 -6.88 7.34 10.30
CA LEU A 141 -6.46 6.49 11.42
C LEU A 141 -5.84 7.29 12.57
N LEU A 142 -5.01 8.29 12.26
CA LEU A 142 -4.44 9.21 13.27
C LEU A 142 -5.53 9.99 14.01
N ASN A 143 -6.51 10.52 13.29
CA ASN A 143 -7.65 11.21 13.87
C ASN A 143 -8.46 10.28 14.79
N HIS A 144 -8.72 9.05 14.34
CA HIS A 144 -9.41 8.04 15.14
C HIS A 144 -8.65 7.71 16.43
N GLN A 145 -7.32 7.58 16.36
CA GLN A 145 -6.50 7.37 17.55
C GLN A 145 -6.61 8.53 18.54
N ALA A 146 -6.59 9.77 18.06
CA ALA A 146 -6.75 10.96 18.90
C ALA A 146 -8.14 11.00 19.56
N GLU A 147 -9.20 10.65 18.83
CA GLU A 147 -10.56 10.58 19.35
C GLU A 147 -10.69 9.50 20.43
N LEU A 148 -10.13 8.30 20.22
CA LEU A 148 -10.09 7.24 21.23
C LEU A 148 -9.36 7.68 22.51
N LYS A 149 -8.22 8.35 22.38
CA LYS A 149 -7.49 8.89 23.53
C LYS A 149 -8.35 9.88 24.33
N SER A 150 -9.15 10.70 23.65
CA SER A 150 -10.06 11.64 24.33
C SER A 150 -11.16 10.94 25.15
N HIS A 151 -11.64 9.78 24.71
CA HIS A 151 -12.74 9.05 25.36
C HIS A 151 -12.29 8.02 26.42
N PHE A 152 -11.17 7.36 26.17
CA PHE A 152 -10.70 6.21 26.94
C PHE A 152 -9.38 6.45 27.67
N GLY A 153 -8.74 7.60 27.45
CA GLY A 153 -7.40 7.92 27.93
C GLY A 153 -6.31 7.31 27.04
N ASP A 154 -5.06 7.48 27.44
CA ASP A 154 -3.95 6.77 26.81
C ASP A 154 -4.10 5.28 27.14
N GLY A 155 -4.26 4.43 26.10
CA GLY A 155 -4.05 2.99 26.25
C GLY A 155 -2.70 2.75 26.93
N LYS A 156 -2.56 1.66 27.69
CA LYS A 156 -1.29 1.41 28.41
C LYS A 156 -0.13 1.58 27.43
N SER A 157 0.85 2.40 27.81
CA SER A 157 2.00 2.80 26.99
C SER A 157 2.71 1.58 26.35
N TRP A 158 2.28 1.16 25.16
CA TRP A 158 2.92 0.10 24.35
C TRP A 158 4.09 0.64 23.50
N PHE A 159 4.61 1.82 23.85
CA PHE A 159 5.71 2.54 23.18
C PHE A 159 7.01 1.72 23.01
N GLU A 160 7.13 0.53 23.60
CA GLU A 160 8.32 -0.32 23.43
C GLU A 160 8.37 -1.04 22.07
N VAL A 161 7.23 -1.42 21.47
CA VAL A 161 7.22 -2.08 20.15
C VAL A 161 7.58 -1.09 19.05
N GLU A 162 7.14 0.17 19.19
CA GLU A 162 7.44 1.25 18.25
C GLU A 162 8.93 1.57 18.20
N ARG A 163 9.65 1.41 19.32
CA ARG A 163 11.11 1.61 19.40
C ARG A 163 11.87 0.51 18.65
N VAL A 164 11.42 -0.74 18.72
CA VAL A 164 12.05 -1.87 18.00
C VAL A 164 11.88 -1.75 16.48
N PHE A 165 10.70 -1.32 16.01
CA PHE A 165 10.47 -1.11 14.57
C PHE A 165 11.11 0.17 14.04
N LYS A 166 11.13 1.27 14.81
CA LYS A 166 11.83 2.49 14.41
C LYS A 166 13.35 2.27 14.38
N ASP A 167 13.94 1.63 15.39
CA ASP A 167 15.39 1.43 15.41
C ASP A 167 15.84 0.42 14.33
N SER A 168 15.04 -0.61 14.01
CA SER A 168 15.41 -1.58 12.96
C SER A 168 15.19 -1.10 11.52
N LEU A 169 14.24 -0.20 11.26
CA LEU A 169 13.97 0.30 9.91
C LEU A 169 14.70 1.62 9.59
N TYR A 170 15.08 2.43 10.59
CA TYR A 170 15.77 3.71 10.36
C TYR A 170 17.30 3.59 10.25
N ASP A 171 17.92 2.51 10.70
CA ASP A 171 19.38 2.31 10.56
C ASP A 171 19.81 1.77 9.18
N ILE A 172 18.87 1.46 8.28
CA ILE A 172 19.17 0.86 6.96
C ILE A 172 19.71 1.90 5.95
N ASN A 173 19.59 3.20 6.22
CA ASN A 173 20.04 4.28 5.29
C ASN A 173 21.25 5.09 5.78
N LYS A 174 22.06 4.55 6.70
CA LYS A 174 23.19 5.30 7.29
C LYS A 174 24.57 4.70 7.08
N ASP A 175 24.72 3.87 6.05
CA ASP A 175 26.02 3.38 5.61
C ASP A 175 26.26 3.72 4.13
N ASP A 176 26.33 5.02 3.84
CA ASP A 176 27.06 5.52 2.67
C ASP A 176 28.33 6.18 3.17
N ASN A 177 29.41 5.42 3.00
CA ASN A 177 30.80 5.75 3.20
C ASN A 177 31.15 7.20 2.80
N LYS A 178 31.45 8.03 3.79
CA LYS A 178 32.37 9.16 3.62
C LYS A 178 33.79 8.61 3.67
N GLU A 179 34.27 8.07 2.56
CA GLU A 179 35.72 8.02 2.35
C GLU A 179 36.18 9.38 1.84
N GLU A 180 36.88 10.08 2.72
CA GLU A 180 37.73 11.21 2.41
C GLU A 180 38.76 10.80 1.35
N ILE A 181 38.71 11.43 0.17
CA ILE A 181 39.90 11.52 -0.69
C ILE A 181 40.34 12.97 -0.73
N SER A 182 41.49 13.13 -0.10
CA SER A 182 42.35 14.29 0.03
C SER A 182 42.67 14.97 -1.32
N GLU A 183 42.78 16.29 -1.21
CA GLU A 183 43.23 17.28 -2.18
C GLU A 183 44.52 16.91 -2.93
N LEU A 184 44.49 17.00 -4.26
CA LEU A 184 45.67 17.38 -5.04
C LEU A 184 45.32 18.46 -6.08
N LYS A 185 46.13 19.51 -6.04
CA LYS A 185 46.02 20.81 -6.74
C LYS A 185 46.20 20.73 -8.27
N PRO A 186 45.83 21.81 -9.01
CA PRO A 186 45.58 21.76 -10.45
C PRO A 186 46.81 22.10 -11.30
N SER A 187 46.85 21.56 -12.52
CA SER A 187 47.73 22.07 -13.59
C SER A 187 47.09 21.97 -14.98
N ILE A 188 46.61 23.13 -15.45
CA ILE A 188 46.91 23.77 -16.74
C ILE A 188 46.89 22.90 -18.04
N VAL A 189 45.85 23.18 -18.84
CA VAL A 189 45.81 23.35 -20.31
C VAL A 189 46.02 22.11 -21.21
N ARG A 190 44.96 21.78 -21.98
CA ARG A 190 45.00 21.81 -23.46
C ARG A 190 43.61 21.67 -24.11
N LYS A 191 43.44 22.46 -25.16
CA LYS A 191 42.34 22.51 -26.14
C LYS A 191 42.05 21.14 -26.77
N GLY A 192 40.78 20.85 -27.04
CA GLY A 192 40.44 19.76 -27.97
C GLY A 192 38.96 19.40 -28.05
N LYS A 193 38.25 20.06 -28.97
CA LYS A 193 37.11 19.60 -29.79
C LYS A 193 35.97 18.82 -29.12
N ALA A 194 34.81 19.46 -29.12
CA ALA A 194 33.51 18.85 -28.94
C ALA A 194 33.20 17.88 -30.10
N ASP A 195 32.96 16.61 -29.77
CA ASP A 195 32.24 15.67 -30.62
C ASP A 195 30.89 15.34 -29.99
N ILE A 196 29.85 15.82 -30.67
CA ILE A 196 28.44 15.60 -30.36
C ILE A 196 28.08 14.21 -30.88
N LEU A 197 28.07 13.20 -29.99
CA LEU A 197 27.50 11.90 -30.30
C LEU A 197 25.98 11.95 -30.17
N LYS A 198 25.33 12.15 -31.32
CA LYS A 198 23.88 12.02 -31.53
C LYS A 198 23.44 10.58 -31.26
N THR A 199 22.80 10.32 -30.14
CA THR A 199 22.04 9.08 -29.90
C THR A 199 20.74 9.10 -30.69
N LYS A 200 20.61 8.17 -31.66
CA LYS A 200 19.41 7.95 -32.47
C LYS A 200 18.27 7.45 -31.58
N LYS A 201 17.22 8.26 -31.40
CA LYS A 201 15.92 7.81 -30.86
C LYS A 201 15.32 6.75 -31.79
N LYS A 202 15.16 5.51 -31.31
CA LYS A 202 14.29 4.50 -31.93
C LYS A 202 12.84 4.98 -31.77
N LYS A 203 12.20 5.38 -32.88
CA LYS A 203 10.75 5.56 -32.95
C LYS A 203 10.11 4.18 -32.80
N SER A 204 9.44 3.95 -31.67
CA SER A 204 8.45 2.89 -31.52
C SER A 204 7.36 3.14 -32.57
N ARG A 205 7.19 2.20 -33.50
CA ARG A 205 6.07 2.22 -34.45
C ARG A 205 4.83 1.82 -33.65
N PHE A 206 3.91 2.76 -33.44
CA PHE A 206 2.53 2.39 -33.13
C PHE A 206 2.03 1.57 -34.33
N LEU A 207 1.77 0.28 -34.10
CA LEU A 207 1.02 -0.54 -35.03
C LEU A 207 -0.38 0.05 -35.10
N VAL A 208 -0.73 0.64 -36.24
CA VAL A 208 -2.12 0.91 -36.60
C VAL A 208 -2.74 -0.46 -36.85
N ILE A 209 -3.25 -1.09 -35.79
CA ILE A 209 -4.05 -2.29 -35.91
C ILE A 209 -5.34 -1.83 -36.58
N LYS A 210 -5.68 -2.41 -37.73
CA LYS A 210 -6.95 -2.14 -38.39
C LYS A 210 -8.05 -2.67 -37.47
N GLU A 211 -9.08 -1.87 -37.20
CA GLU A 211 -10.18 -2.20 -36.27
C GLU A 211 -10.75 -3.62 -36.50
N ALA A 212 -10.82 -4.06 -37.75
CA ALA A 212 -11.29 -5.40 -38.12
C ALA A 212 -10.48 -6.56 -37.52
N GLU A 213 -9.17 -6.39 -37.29
CA GLU A 213 -8.32 -7.43 -36.67
C GLU A 213 -8.50 -7.47 -35.14
N VAL A 214 -8.82 -6.32 -34.52
CA VAL A 214 -9.13 -6.23 -33.08
C VAL A 214 -10.47 -6.89 -32.78
N ASP A 215 -11.49 -6.59 -33.60
CA ASP A 215 -12.82 -7.17 -33.44
C ASP A 215 -12.80 -8.69 -33.59
N GLN A 216 -12.05 -9.20 -34.56
CA GLN A 216 -11.87 -10.64 -34.74
C GLN A 216 -11.21 -11.29 -33.50
N TYR A 217 -10.14 -10.68 -32.99
CA TYR A 217 -9.46 -11.19 -31.80
C TYR A 217 -10.35 -11.16 -30.54
N LEU A 218 -11.15 -10.10 -30.35
CA LEU A 218 -12.08 -9.99 -29.23
C LEU A 218 -13.18 -11.07 -29.30
N LEU A 219 -13.74 -11.28 -30.49
CA LEU A 219 -14.78 -12.29 -30.70
C LEU A 219 -14.28 -13.71 -30.45
N GLU A 220 -13.07 -14.03 -30.91
CA GLU A 220 -12.47 -15.36 -30.72
C GLU A 220 -11.99 -15.58 -29.27
N THR A 221 -11.35 -14.58 -28.65
CA THR A 221 -10.65 -14.78 -27.37
C THR A 221 -11.50 -14.48 -26.14
N VAL A 222 -12.34 -13.43 -26.21
CA VAL A 222 -13.14 -12.98 -25.06
C VAL A 222 -14.54 -13.59 -25.09
N PHE A 223 -15.13 -13.67 -26.28
CA PHE A 223 -16.49 -14.19 -26.46
C PHE A 223 -16.54 -15.66 -26.89
N ASN A 224 -15.37 -16.28 -27.14
CA ASN A 224 -15.23 -17.68 -27.50
C ASN A 224 -16.09 -18.08 -28.72
N VAL A 225 -16.25 -17.15 -29.67
CA VAL A 225 -17.05 -17.33 -30.88
C VAL A 225 -16.20 -17.96 -31.98
N ASN A 226 -16.64 -19.11 -32.50
CA ASN A 226 -15.95 -19.79 -33.57
C ASN A 226 -16.35 -19.22 -34.95
N LEU A 227 -15.65 -18.17 -35.41
CA LEU A 227 -15.98 -17.46 -36.65
C LEU A 227 -15.83 -18.30 -37.93
N SER A 228 -15.18 -19.48 -37.82
CA SER A 228 -15.03 -20.43 -38.92
C SER A 228 -16.36 -21.13 -39.30
N GLU A 229 -17.29 -21.28 -38.36
CA GLU A 229 -18.59 -21.93 -38.59
C GLU A 229 -19.59 -20.99 -39.29
N ILE A 230 -19.47 -19.67 -39.05
CA ILE A 230 -20.39 -18.65 -39.59
C ILE A 230 -20.13 -18.39 -41.08
N LYS A 231 -18.89 -18.56 -41.56
CA LYS A 231 -18.54 -18.33 -42.98
C LYS A 231 -19.04 -19.41 -43.94
N ASN A 232 -19.41 -20.59 -43.44
CA ASN A 232 -19.91 -21.70 -44.25
C ASN A 232 -21.44 -21.74 -44.39
N SER A 233 -22.16 -20.76 -43.84
CA SER A 233 -23.62 -20.66 -43.91
C SER A 233 -24.14 -19.72 -45.01
N LYS A 234 -23.36 -19.46 -46.05
CA LYS A 234 -23.76 -18.64 -47.20
C LYS A 234 -23.60 -19.37 -48.52
#